data_AF-A0A838H5T9-F1
#
_entry.id   AF-A0A838H5T9-F1
#
_cell.length_a   1.000
_cell.length_b   1.000
_cell.length_c   1.000
_cell.angle_alpha   90.00
_cell.angle_beta   90.00
_cell.angle_gamma   90.00
#
_symmetry.space_group_name_H-M   'P 1'
#
loop_
_entity.id
_entity.type
_entity.pdbx_description
1 polymer ?
#
loop_
_entity_poly.entity_id
_entity_poly.type
_entity_poly.pdbx_seq_one_letter_code
_entity_poly.pdbx_strand_id
1 'polypeptide(L)'
;MRVEGSVTTVSWIPSESVTGAVFRVPFEVGMSHYDDPPPDQVDDAEALLQADRARFANRLRAWIEVKDGAIVESGIDGGGLIGSTTLRVAGKGVTFAAVALPDLRRSEQLSESAMRFEQTAGGRTGVPAVRRVSHPPFVQMVAPLAWTTLALTLHADGRKDFELVGASPFPRHWVYDESGRLASKSATVHYSRWSTTAFGRHTPWGDTDSPVFVSEVESALERELSRSIMQSGRRPRITKLRKDQSLTQQGEEADELFL
;
A
#
# COMPACT_ATOMS: atom_id res chain seq x y z
N MET A 1 -31.11 -9.50 -10.48
CA MET A 1 -30.41 -9.77 -9.20
C MET A 1 -29.17 -8.91 -9.20
N ARG A 2 -28.90 -8.20 -8.11
CA ARG A 2 -27.73 -7.33 -8.00
C ARG A 2 -26.62 -8.04 -7.23
N VAL A 3 -25.42 -8.05 -7.79
CA VAL A 3 -24.19 -8.52 -7.11
C VAL A 3 -23.29 -7.32 -6.92
N GLU A 4 -22.83 -7.10 -5.70
CA GLU A 4 -21.91 -6.02 -5.36
C GLU A 4 -20.69 -6.56 -4.62
N GLY A 5 -19.56 -5.89 -4.76
CA GLY A 5 -18.34 -6.23 -4.04
C GLY A 5 -17.47 -5.01 -3.80
N SER A 6 -16.51 -5.16 -2.89
CA SER A 6 -15.50 -4.14 -2.66
C SER A 6 -14.15 -4.72 -2.25
N VAL A 7 -13.10 -3.98 -2.55
CA VAL A 7 -11.73 -4.25 -2.10
C VAL A 7 -11.08 -2.92 -1.74
N THR A 8 -10.31 -2.92 -0.66
CA THR A 8 -9.65 -1.71 -0.16
C THR A 8 -8.16 -1.92 0.01
N THR A 9 -7.32 -0.96 -0.41
CA THR A 9 -5.94 -0.90 0.05
C THR A 9 -5.76 0.19 1.10
N VAL A 10 -4.89 -0.07 2.08
CA VAL A 10 -4.38 0.94 3.01
C VAL A 10 -2.87 0.96 2.92
N SER A 11 -2.32 2.15 2.80
CA SER A 11 -0.91 2.37 2.52
C SER A 11 -0.28 3.16 3.66
N TRP A 12 0.79 2.62 4.24
CA TRP A 12 1.39 3.11 5.49
C TRP A 12 2.91 2.97 5.47
N ILE A 13 3.62 3.80 6.22
CA ILE A 13 5.09 3.85 6.23
C ILE A 13 5.64 3.02 7.40
N PRO A 14 6.26 1.86 7.16
CA PRO A 14 6.84 1.04 8.22
C PRO A 14 8.11 1.66 8.78
N SER A 15 8.37 1.42 10.08
CA SER A 15 9.56 1.95 10.75
C SER A 15 10.89 1.47 10.18
N GLU A 16 10.97 0.25 9.66
CA GLU A 16 12.20 -0.28 9.06
C GLU A 16 12.49 0.24 7.63
N SER A 17 11.55 0.95 7.01
CA SER A 17 11.53 1.10 5.54
C SER A 17 12.22 2.35 4.99
N VAL A 18 12.53 3.34 5.83
CA VAL A 18 13.22 4.56 5.39
C VAL A 18 14.74 4.38 5.53
N THR A 19 15.42 4.12 4.42
CA THR A 19 16.88 3.98 4.36
C THR A 19 17.51 5.18 3.62
N GLY A 20 18.58 5.74 4.19
CA GLY A 20 19.34 6.87 3.63
C GLY A 20 19.32 8.15 4.47
N ALA A 21 20.51 8.73 4.71
CA ALA A 21 20.74 9.83 5.66
C ALA A 21 19.86 11.07 5.41
N VAL A 22 19.64 11.48 4.15
CA VAL A 22 18.88 12.70 3.82
C VAL A 22 17.39 12.61 4.20
N PHE A 23 16.82 11.40 4.21
CA PHE A 23 15.40 11.18 4.48
C PHE A 23 15.15 10.53 5.85
N ARG A 24 16.19 9.97 6.49
CA ARG A 24 16.15 9.60 7.91
C ARG A 24 16.19 10.82 8.82
N VAL A 25 16.90 11.89 8.45
CA VAL A 25 17.08 13.09 9.29
C VAL A 25 15.75 13.61 9.86
N PRO A 26 14.66 13.79 9.08
CA PRO A 26 13.36 14.20 9.65
C PRO A 26 12.78 13.20 10.67
N PHE A 27 12.96 11.89 10.50
CA PHE A 27 12.47 10.87 11.45
C PHE A 27 13.38 10.74 12.69
N GLU A 28 14.69 10.88 12.51
CA GLU A 28 15.71 10.78 13.57
C GLU A 28 15.77 12.03 14.46
N VAL A 29 15.39 13.21 13.95
CA VAL A 29 15.33 14.47 14.72
C VAL A 29 13.91 14.83 15.21
N GLY A 30 12.96 13.88 15.15
CA GLY A 30 11.60 14.04 15.71
C GLY A 30 10.66 14.93 14.89
N MET A 31 10.96 15.15 13.60
CA MET A 31 10.14 15.92 12.67
C MET A 31 9.05 15.08 11.99
N SER A 32 9.20 13.76 11.91
CA SER A 32 8.23 12.80 11.36
C SER A 32 8.15 11.55 12.25
N HIS A 33 7.03 10.86 12.24
CA HIS A 33 6.84 9.59 12.97
C HIS A 33 6.61 8.45 11.99
N TYR A 34 6.92 7.23 12.43
CA TYR A 34 6.54 6.02 11.74
C TYR A 34 5.08 5.68 12.07
N ASP A 35 4.39 5.05 11.12
CA ASP A 35 3.00 4.65 11.34
C ASP A 35 3.00 3.33 12.13
N ASP A 36 2.16 3.22 13.15
CA ASP A 36 1.82 1.90 13.69
C ASP A 36 1.18 1.07 12.57
N PRO A 37 1.49 -0.23 12.45
CA PRO A 37 0.87 -1.07 11.45
C PRO A 37 -0.66 -0.95 11.55
N PRO A 38 -1.37 -0.84 10.41
CA PRO A 38 -2.82 -0.90 10.38
C PRO A 38 -3.33 -2.17 11.08
N PRO A 39 -4.55 -2.14 11.65
CA PRO A 39 -5.15 -3.33 12.23
C PRO A 39 -5.48 -4.38 11.15
N ASP A 40 -5.57 -5.65 11.54
CA ASP A 40 -6.01 -6.74 10.62
C ASP A 40 -7.49 -6.61 10.19
N GLN A 41 -8.26 -5.76 10.87
CA GLN A 41 -9.65 -5.42 10.58
C GLN A 41 -9.76 -3.91 10.43
N VAL A 42 -10.22 -3.43 9.28
CA VAL A 42 -10.43 -2.02 8.97
C VAL A 42 -11.88 -1.79 8.58
N ASP A 43 -12.62 -1.16 9.48
CA ASP A 43 -14.01 -0.78 9.23
C ASP A 43 -14.09 0.60 8.54
N ASP A 44 -13.15 1.49 8.86
CA ASP A 44 -13.06 2.84 8.32
C ASP A 44 -11.61 3.22 7.99
N ALA A 45 -11.27 3.17 6.71
CA ALA A 45 -9.96 3.57 6.21
C ALA A 45 -9.74 5.10 6.29
N GLU A 46 -10.80 5.91 6.27
CA GLU A 46 -10.70 7.36 6.40
C GLU A 46 -10.29 7.75 7.82
N ALA A 47 -10.87 7.09 8.83
CA ALA A 47 -10.47 7.27 10.22
C ALA A 47 -8.98 6.97 10.45
N LEU A 48 -8.41 5.96 9.76
CA LEU A 48 -6.97 5.69 9.82
C LEU A 48 -6.13 6.82 9.24
N LEU A 49 -6.58 7.43 8.13
CA LEU A 49 -5.91 8.59 7.53
C LEU A 49 -6.00 9.82 8.44
N GLN A 50 -7.17 10.08 9.04
CA GLN A 50 -7.37 11.19 9.97
C GLN A 50 -6.55 11.05 11.26
N ALA A 51 -6.32 9.82 11.71
CA ALA A 51 -5.47 9.51 12.86
C ALA A 51 -3.96 9.46 12.54
N ASP A 52 -3.55 9.82 11.31
CA ASP A 52 -2.19 9.70 10.77
C ASP A 52 -1.57 8.29 10.86
N ARG A 53 -2.42 7.26 10.86
CA ARG A 53 -2.01 5.83 10.86
C ARG A 53 -1.87 5.24 9.46
N ALA A 54 -2.22 6.02 8.45
CA ALA A 54 -2.06 5.67 7.04
C ALA A 54 -1.76 6.94 6.25
N ARG A 55 -1.20 6.78 5.06
CA ARG A 55 -0.87 7.87 4.14
C ARG A 55 -1.82 7.95 2.95
N PHE A 56 -2.37 6.82 2.55
CA PHE A 56 -3.23 6.70 1.38
C PHE A 56 -4.10 5.45 1.48
N ALA A 57 -5.33 5.51 0.96
CA ALA A 57 -6.19 4.35 0.78
C ALA A 57 -6.86 4.39 -0.61
N ASN A 58 -7.06 3.21 -1.22
CA ASN A 58 -7.84 3.05 -2.44
C ASN A 58 -9.02 2.13 -2.15
N ARG A 59 -10.25 2.59 -2.29
CA ARG A 59 -11.44 1.75 -2.15
C ARG A 59 -12.10 1.59 -3.51
N LEU A 60 -12.06 0.37 -4.06
CA LEU A 60 -12.82 0.00 -5.25
C LEU A 60 -14.13 -0.67 -4.82
N ARG A 61 -15.26 -0.11 -5.24
CA ARG A 61 -16.58 -0.73 -5.14
C ARG A 61 -17.12 -0.94 -6.54
N ALA A 62 -17.81 -2.06 -6.77
CA ALA A 62 -18.48 -2.28 -8.04
C ALA A 62 -19.74 -3.10 -7.86
N TRP A 63 -20.59 -3.06 -8.87
CA TRP A 63 -21.81 -3.84 -8.93
C TRP A 63 -22.14 -4.27 -10.35
N ILE A 64 -22.89 -5.36 -10.46
CA ILE A 64 -23.50 -5.86 -11.69
C ILE A 64 -24.98 -6.18 -11.44
N GLU A 65 -25.82 -5.91 -12.44
CA GLU A 65 -27.19 -6.41 -12.50
C GLU A 65 -27.24 -7.62 -13.42
N VAL A 66 -27.81 -8.71 -12.91
CA VAL A 66 -27.89 -10.01 -13.57
C VAL A 66 -29.35 -10.34 -13.86
N LYS A 67 -29.63 -10.72 -15.10
CA LYS A 67 -30.92 -11.24 -15.54
C LYS A 67 -30.70 -12.51 -16.35
N ASP A 68 -31.39 -13.58 -15.98
CA ASP A 68 -31.31 -14.88 -16.66
C ASP A 68 -29.86 -15.42 -16.81
N GLY A 69 -29.00 -15.14 -15.81
CA GLY A 69 -27.59 -15.53 -15.80
C GLY A 69 -26.64 -14.60 -16.56
N ALA A 70 -27.16 -13.61 -17.29
CA ALA A 70 -26.38 -12.63 -18.04
C ALA A 70 -26.29 -11.27 -17.33
N ILE A 71 -25.15 -10.60 -17.47
CA ILE A 71 -24.93 -9.24 -16.98
C ILE A 71 -25.62 -8.26 -17.93
N VAL A 72 -26.54 -7.45 -17.42
CA VAL A 72 -27.30 -6.46 -18.20
C VAL A 72 -26.94 -5.01 -17.87
N GLU A 73 -26.37 -4.77 -16.69
CA GLU A 73 -25.91 -3.45 -16.26
C GLU A 73 -24.75 -3.61 -15.26
N SER A 74 -23.96 -2.55 -15.11
CA SER A 74 -22.82 -2.54 -14.21
C SER A 74 -22.44 -1.13 -13.80
N GLY A 75 -21.79 -0.98 -12.65
CA GLY A 75 -21.21 0.29 -12.24
C GLY A 75 -19.99 0.14 -11.34
N ILE A 76 -19.17 1.19 -11.34
CA ILE A 76 -17.98 1.33 -10.49
C ILE A 76 -18.15 2.55 -9.58
N ASP A 77 -17.80 2.40 -8.31
CA ASP A 77 -17.87 3.40 -7.26
C ASP A 77 -16.63 3.30 -6.34
N GLY A 78 -16.54 4.19 -5.35
CA GLY A 78 -15.43 4.32 -4.43
C GLY A 78 -14.47 5.40 -4.90
N GLY A 79 -13.21 5.30 -4.46
CA GLY A 79 -12.16 6.24 -4.86
C GLY A 79 -10.93 6.20 -3.96
N GLY A 80 -9.97 7.05 -4.32
CA GLY A 80 -8.78 7.32 -3.53
C GLY A 80 -9.03 8.28 -2.37
N LEU A 81 -8.40 7.99 -1.23
CA LEU A 81 -8.30 8.89 -0.07
C LEU A 81 -6.81 9.11 0.22
N ILE A 82 -6.41 10.36 0.47
CA ILE A 82 -5.01 10.70 0.73
C ILE A 82 -4.90 11.54 2.00
N GLY A 83 -4.01 11.11 2.91
CA GLY A 83 -3.80 11.77 4.20
C GLY A 83 -2.87 12.97 4.07
N SER A 84 -3.14 14.03 4.84
CA SER A 84 -2.20 15.17 4.96
C SER A 84 -0.94 14.76 5.73
N THR A 85 0.19 15.41 5.46
CA THR A 85 1.44 15.12 6.19
C THR A 85 1.78 16.26 7.14
N THR A 86 1.93 15.96 8.43
CA THR A 86 2.34 16.95 9.43
C THR A 86 3.78 16.71 9.86
N LEU A 87 4.65 17.70 9.65
CA LEU A 87 6.03 17.68 10.13
C LEU A 87 6.20 18.62 11.32
N ARG A 88 7.08 18.30 12.27
CA ARG A 88 7.57 19.28 13.26
C ARG A 88 8.82 19.96 12.73
N VAL A 89 8.78 21.27 12.51
CA VAL A 89 9.93 22.09 12.10
C VAL A 89 10.21 23.08 13.22
N ALA A 90 11.40 23.01 13.82
CA ALA A 90 11.83 23.87 14.93
C ALA A 90 10.79 23.93 16.09
N GLY A 91 10.22 22.78 16.46
CA GLY A 91 9.23 22.68 17.55
C GLY A 91 7.80 23.10 17.17
N LYS A 92 7.55 23.55 15.93
CA LYS A 92 6.21 23.90 15.42
C LYS A 92 5.72 22.87 14.42
N GLY A 93 4.44 22.50 14.48
CA GLY A 93 3.80 21.66 13.46
C GLY A 93 3.56 22.43 12.17
N VAL A 94 3.90 21.83 11.04
CA VAL A 94 3.60 22.32 9.69
C VAL A 94 2.91 21.19 8.93
N THR A 95 1.67 21.44 8.50
CA THR A 95 0.86 20.46 7.76
C THR A 95 0.89 20.80 6.28
N PHE A 96 1.23 19.79 5.47
CA PHE A 96 1.25 19.85 4.03
C PHE A 96 0.04 19.09 3.50
N ALA A 97 -0.80 19.80 2.74
CA ALA A 97 -1.94 19.19 2.06
C ALA A 97 -1.43 18.18 1.03
N ALA A 98 -1.98 16.97 1.09
CA ALA A 98 -1.75 16.00 0.04
C ALA A 98 -2.53 16.38 -1.22
N VAL A 99 -1.98 16.02 -2.38
CA VAL A 99 -2.62 16.30 -3.67
C VAL A 99 -3.04 14.97 -4.28
N ALA A 100 -4.34 14.68 -4.21
CA ALA A 100 -4.93 13.55 -4.92
C ALA A 100 -4.84 13.78 -6.43
N LEU A 101 -4.50 12.72 -7.17
CA LEU A 101 -4.64 12.71 -8.62
C LEU A 101 -6.01 12.14 -9.00
N PRO A 102 -6.53 12.42 -10.22
CA PRO A 102 -7.78 11.82 -10.68
C PRO A 102 -7.68 10.29 -10.68
N ASP A 103 -8.69 9.62 -10.12
CA ASP A 103 -8.79 8.16 -10.17
C ASP A 103 -8.94 7.70 -11.63
N LEU A 104 -8.18 6.68 -12.02
CA LEU A 104 -8.31 6.03 -13.33
C LEU A 104 -9.19 4.80 -13.15
N ARG A 105 -10.23 4.68 -13.97
CA ARG A 105 -11.23 3.61 -13.86
C ARG A 105 -11.40 2.91 -15.19
N ARG A 106 -11.49 1.58 -15.15
CA ARG A 106 -11.78 0.74 -16.32
C ARG A 106 -12.76 -0.35 -15.92
N SER A 107 -13.63 -0.71 -16.84
CA SER A 107 -14.50 -1.87 -16.72
C SER A 107 -14.40 -2.71 -17.98
N GLU A 108 -14.33 -4.02 -17.84
CA GLU A 108 -14.17 -4.96 -18.93
C GLU A 108 -15.07 -6.17 -18.70
N GLN A 109 -15.93 -6.47 -19.67
CA GLN A 109 -16.73 -7.68 -19.65
C GLN A 109 -15.87 -8.85 -20.10
N LEU A 110 -15.60 -9.80 -19.19
CA LEU A 110 -14.77 -10.97 -19.47
C LEU A 110 -15.58 -12.08 -20.17
N SER A 111 -16.88 -12.17 -19.85
CA SER A 111 -17.85 -13.08 -20.47
C SER A 111 -19.27 -12.55 -20.26
N GLU A 112 -20.29 -13.27 -20.77
CA GLU A 112 -21.70 -12.94 -20.50
C GLU A 112 -22.06 -12.91 -19.01
N SER A 113 -21.30 -13.64 -18.17
CA SER A 113 -21.56 -13.85 -16.75
C SER A 113 -20.48 -13.28 -15.83
N ALA A 114 -19.43 -12.64 -16.34
CA ALA A 114 -18.34 -12.10 -15.52
C ALA A 114 -17.86 -10.73 -16.01
N MET A 115 -17.68 -9.80 -15.06
CA MET A 115 -17.21 -8.44 -15.33
C MET A 115 -16.08 -8.05 -14.38
N ARG A 116 -15.03 -7.46 -14.93
CA ARG A 116 -13.86 -6.96 -14.21
C ARG A 116 -13.90 -5.44 -14.13
N PHE A 117 -13.61 -4.91 -12.96
CA PHE A 117 -13.51 -3.49 -12.67
C PHE A 117 -12.11 -3.20 -12.16
N GLU A 118 -11.49 -2.13 -12.63
CA GLU A 118 -10.17 -1.69 -12.19
C GLU A 118 -10.22 -0.23 -11.76
N GLN A 119 -9.53 0.09 -10.67
CA GLN A 119 -9.33 1.45 -10.20
C GLN A 119 -7.90 1.67 -9.75
N THR A 120 -7.22 2.59 -10.42
CA THR A 120 -6.00 3.20 -9.93
C THR A 120 -6.35 4.47 -9.16
N ALA A 121 -5.90 4.54 -7.92
CA ALA A 121 -5.96 5.74 -7.12
C ALA A 121 -4.59 6.07 -6.54
N GLY A 122 -4.36 7.34 -6.23
CA GLY A 122 -3.13 7.78 -5.61
C GLY A 122 -2.94 9.28 -5.69
N GLY A 123 -1.74 9.71 -5.30
CA GLY A 123 -1.42 11.12 -5.29
C GLY A 123 -0.09 11.41 -4.63
N ARG A 124 0.16 12.70 -4.43
CA ARG A 124 1.40 13.18 -3.84
C ARG A 124 1.27 13.18 -2.32
N THR A 125 1.86 12.15 -1.69
CA THR A 125 1.89 11.96 -0.25
C THR A 125 3.17 12.60 0.31
N GLY A 126 3.09 13.78 0.91
CA GLY A 126 4.18 14.36 1.68
C GLY A 126 4.76 15.67 1.16
N VAL A 127 5.91 16.02 1.73
CA VAL A 127 6.52 17.35 1.58
C VAL A 127 7.41 17.39 0.33
N PRO A 128 7.29 18.43 -0.52
CA PRO A 128 8.24 18.65 -1.60
C PRO A 128 9.66 18.78 -1.05
N ALA A 129 10.57 17.93 -1.52
CA ALA A 129 11.99 17.99 -1.20
C ALA A 129 12.80 17.92 -2.48
N VAL A 130 13.89 18.70 -2.53
CA VAL A 130 14.85 18.64 -3.64
C VAL A 130 15.52 17.27 -3.62
N ARG A 131 15.38 16.51 -4.71
CA ARG A 131 16.04 15.21 -4.86
C ARG A 131 16.59 15.00 -6.26
N ARG A 132 17.69 14.26 -6.34
CA ARG A 132 18.21 13.71 -7.60
C ARG A 132 17.32 12.57 -8.07
N VAL A 133 17.11 12.47 -9.38
CA VAL A 133 16.28 11.42 -9.99
C VAL A 133 16.97 10.77 -11.18
N SER A 134 16.56 9.55 -11.52
CA SER A 134 17.28 8.70 -12.48
C SER A 134 17.05 9.07 -13.95
N HIS A 135 16.06 9.93 -14.23
CA HIS A 135 15.69 10.35 -15.57
C HIS A 135 15.47 11.88 -15.60
N PRO A 136 15.48 12.54 -16.77
CA PRO A 136 15.19 13.97 -16.88
C PRO A 136 13.93 14.35 -16.08
N PRO A 137 13.96 15.44 -15.27
CA PRO A 137 14.96 16.52 -15.25
C PRO A 137 16.21 16.27 -14.38
N PHE A 138 16.44 15.05 -13.86
CA PHE A 138 17.57 14.67 -12.98
C PHE A 138 17.63 15.36 -11.60
N VAL A 139 16.92 16.46 -11.41
CA VAL A 139 16.64 17.12 -10.12
C VAL A 139 15.18 17.58 -10.12
N GLN A 140 14.44 17.29 -9.05
CA GLN A 140 13.08 17.80 -8.89
C GLN A 140 12.77 18.19 -7.44
N MET A 141 11.83 19.11 -7.28
CA MET A 141 11.28 19.55 -5.99
C MET A 141 9.76 19.34 -5.99
N VAL A 142 9.33 18.09 -6.08
CA VAL A 142 7.91 17.74 -6.08
C VAL A 142 7.69 16.60 -5.11
N ALA A 143 6.58 16.60 -4.36
CA ALA A 143 6.28 15.47 -3.48
C ALA A 143 6.18 14.15 -4.27
N PRO A 144 6.79 13.05 -3.78
CA PRO A 144 6.71 11.73 -4.39
C PRO A 144 5.26 11.23 -4.54
N LEU A 145 5.04 10.33 -5.51
CA LEU A 145 3.73 9.75 -5.81
C LEU A 145 3.57 8.38 -5.17
N ALA A 146 2.48 8.17 -4.43
CA ALA A 146 2.04 6.85 -3.98
C ALA A 146 0.75 6.47 -4.73
N TRP A 147 0.62 5.22 -5.13
CA TRP A 147 -0.60 4.72 -5.78
C TRP A 147 -0.81 3.24 -5.56
N THR A 148 -2.04 2.78 -5.79
CA THR A 148 -2.37 1.37 -5.99
C THR A 148 -3.39 1.25 -7.10
N THR A 149 -3.35 0.13 -7.83
CA THR A 149 -4.32 -0.29 -8.84
C THR A 149 -4.96 -1.58 -8.35
N LEU A 150 -6.25 -1.49 -8.05
CA LEU A 150 -7.06 -2.63 -7.62
C LEU A 150 -7.88 -3.15 -8.78
N ALA A 151 -8.07 -4.46 -8.82
CA ALA A 151 -9.08 -5.09 -9.65
C ALA A 151 -10.08 -5.89 -8.81
N LEU A 152 -11.33 -5.89 -9.25
CA LEU A 152 -12.44 -6.64 -8.68
C LEU A 152 -13.21 -7.30 -9.83
N THR A 153 -13.35 -8.61 -9.81
CA THR A 153 -14.16 -9.37 -10.77
C THR A 153 -15.41 -9.88 -10.06
N LEU A 154 -16.57 -9.53 -10.61
CA LEU A 154 -17.87 -10.00 -10.15
C LEU A 154 -18.45 -10.99 -11.15
N HIS A 155 -18.97 -12.09 -10.63
CA HIS A 155 -19.61 -13.14 -11.42
C HIS A 155 -21.11 -13.18 -11.15
N ALA A 156 -21.88 -13.58 -12.16
CA ALA A 156 -23.34 -13.65 -12.11
C ALA A 156 -23.87 -14.66 -11.08
N ASP A 157 -23.05 -15.64 -10.69
CA ASP A 157 -23.34 -16.63 -9.65
C ASP A 157 -23.08 -16.12 -8.21
N GLY A 158 -22.58 -14.89 -8.07
CA GLY A 158 -22.27 -14.25 -6.79
C GLY A 158 -20.82 -14.40 -6.33
N ARG A 159 -19.96 -15.13 -7.05
CA ARG A 159 -18.52 -15.19 -6.77
C ARG A 159 -17.87 -13.82 -7.00
N LYS A 160 -16.86 -13.51 -6.20
CA LYS A 160 -16.09 -12.26 -6.26
C LYS A 160 -14.61 -12.57 -6.11
N ASP A 161 -13.80 -12.08 -7.03
CA ASP A 161 -12.35 -12.22 -7.00
C ASP A 161 -11.72 -10.81 -6.98
N PHE A 162 -10.61 -10.61 -6.27
CA PHE A 162 -9.94 -9.30 -6.22
C PHE A 162 -8.43 -9.42 -6.23
N GLU A 163 -7.77 -8.37 -6.72
CA GLU A 163 -6.31 -8.34 -6.93
C GLU A 163 -5.74 -6.95 -6.69
N LEU A 164 -4.50 -6.90 -6.17
CA LEU A 164 -3.65 -5.71 -6.24
C LEU A 164 -2.78 -5.83 -7.50
N VAL A 165 -3.25 -5.24 -8.60
CA VAL A 165 -2.65 -5.35 -9.94
C VAL A 165 -1.34 -4.55 -10.03
N GLY A 166 -1.33 -3.37 -9.42
CA GLY A 166 -0.20 -2.44 -9.48
C GLY A 166 -0.11 -1.58 -8.24
N ALA A 167 1.09 -1.08 -7.93
CA ALA A 167 1.31 -0.17 -6.81
C ALA A 167 2.66 0.53 -6.92
N SER A 168 2.75 1.68 -6.26
CA SER A 168 4.04 2.32 -6.01
C SER A 168 4.97 1.38 -5.23
N PRO A 169 6.29 1.37 -5.48
CA PRO A 169 7.23 0.56 -4.69
C PRO A 169 7.39 1.02 -3.22
N PHE A 170 6.80 2.15 -2.85
CA PHE A 170 6.72 2.69 -1.50
C PHE A 170 5.52 3.65 -1.45
N PRO A 171 4.75 3.72 -0.35
CA PRO A 171 4.91 3.05 0.95
C PRO A 171 4.48 1.56 0.91
N ARG A 172 4.32 0.90 2.07
CA ARG A 172 3.80 -0.49 2.12
C ARG A 172 2.29 -0.47 1.95
N HIS A 173 1.73 -1.42 1.21
CA HIS A 173 0.29 -1.50 0.92
C HIS A 173 -0.30 -2.79 1.48
N TRP A 174 -1.38 -2.69 2.24
CA TRP A 174 -2.16 -3.83 2.73
C TRP A 174 -3.51 -3.85 2.03
N VAL A 175 -4.00 -5.02 1.67
CA VAL A 175 -5.26 -5.23 0.93
C VAL A 175 -6.28 -5.88 1.86
N TYR A 176 -7.48 -5.34 1.88
CA TYR A 176 -8.60 -5.79 2.68
C TYR A 176 -9.76 -6.21 1.79
N ASP A 177 -10.41 -7.31 2.16
CA ASP A 177 -11.59 -7.81 1.48
C ASP A 177 -12.83 -6.92 1.76
N GLU A 178 -13.99 -7.33 1.24
CA GLU A 178 -15.23 -6.58 1.38
C GLU A 178 -15.73 -6.43 2.83
N SER A 179 -15.28 -7.32 3.72
CA SER A 179 -15.61 -7.28 5.15
C SER A 179 -14.61 -6.44 5.96
N GLY A 180 -13.59 -5.88 5.30
CA GLY A 180 -12.55 -5.10 5.95
C GLY A 180 -11.46 -5.96 6.59
N ARG A 181 -11.39 -7.27 6.29
CA ARG A 181 -10.36 -8.16 6.83
C ARG A 181 -9.12 -8.15 5.97
N LEU A 182 -7.95 -8.15 6.59
CA LEU A 182 -6.66 -8.19 5.90
C LEU A 182 -6.54 -9.48 5.08
N ALA A 183 -6.46 -9.31 3.76
CA ALA A 183 -6.45 -10.40 2.79
C ALA A 183 -5.09 -10.61 2.12
N SER A 184 -4.28 -9.55 1.96
CA SER A 184 -2.91 -9.67 1.46
C SER A 184 -2.06 -8.44 1.77
N LYS A 185 -0.73 -8.54 1.59
CA LYS A 185 0.22 -7.45 1.78
C LYS A 185 1.08 -7.33 0.51
N SER A 186 1.33 -6.11 0.04
CA SER A 186 2.35 -5.87 -0.98
C SER A 186 3.71 -6.32 -0.43
N ALA A 187 4.50 -6.99 -1.27
CA ALA A 187 5.85 -7.41 -0.91
C ALA A 187 6.79 -6.21 -0.68
N THR A 188 8.06 -6.53 -0.43
CA THR A 188 9.17 -5.64 -0.08
C THR A 188 9.08 -4.23 -0.68
N VAL A 189 9.24 -3.24 0.18
CA VAL A 189 9.29 -1.83 -0.22
C VAL A 189 10.67 -1.47 -0.80
N HIS A 190 10.67 -0.68 -1.87
CA HIS A 190 11.90 -0.24 -2.55
C HIS A 190 11.99 1.29 -2.58
N TYR A 191 12.26 1.87 -1.41
CA TYR A 191 12.33 3.32 -1.21
C TYR A 191 13.23 4.04 -2.23
N SER A 192 14.46 3.55 -2.44
CA SER A 192 15.42 4.20 -3.35
C SER A 192 14.85 4.29 -4.77
N ARG A 193 14.37 3.17 -5.31
CA ARG A 193 13.75 3.10 -6.64
C ARG A 193 12.55 4.04 -6.72
N TRP A 194 11.65 3.96 -5.75
CA TRP A 194 10.49 4.86 -5.69
C TRP A 194 10.90 6.33 -5.73
N SER A 195 11.83 6.74 -4.86
CA SER A 195 12.25 8.14 -4.74
C SER A 195 12.88 8.66 -6.04
N THR A 196 13.56 7.82 -6.82
CA THR A 196 14.29 8.28 -8.02
C THR A 196 13.59 8.01 -9.34
N THR A 197 12.55 7.17 -9.40
CA THR A 197 11.90 6.79 -10.67
C THR A 197 10.39 6.98 -10.70
N ALA A 198 9.69 7.09 -9.57
CA ALA A 198 8.22 7.13 -9.51
C ALA A 198 7.63 8.51 -9.88
N PHE A 199 7.85 8.95 -11.13
CA PHE A 199 7.33 10.21 -11.67
C PHE A 199 7.25 10.19 -13.20
N GLY A 200 6.50 11.13 -13.77
CA GLY A 200 6.35 11.26 -15.22
C GLY A 200 5.76 9.97 -15.82
N ARG A 201 6.39 9.45 -16.87
CA ARG A 201 5.89 8.27 -17.59
C ARG A 201 5.90 6.96 -16.81
N HIS A 202 6.64 6.91 -15.71
CA HIS A 202 6.77 5.72 -14.87
C HIS A 202 5.71 5.66 -13.77
N THR A 203 4.51 6.11 -14.09
CA THR A 203 3.34 6.10 -13.22
C THR A 203 2.09 5.80 -14.06
N PRO A 204 0.98 5.33 -13.46
CA PRO A 204 -0.24 5.06 -14.21
C PRO A 204 -0.80 6.28 -14.97
N TRP A 205 -0.59 7.49 -14.46
CA TRP A 205 -0.98 8.73 -15.14
C TRP A 205 -0.05 9.14 -16.28
N GLY A 206 1.04 8.43 -16.49
CA GLY A 206 2.07 8.80 -17.46
C GLY A 206 2.42 7.73 -18.49
N ASP A 207 1.85 6.52 -18.43
CA ASP A 207 1.86 5.43 -19.43
C ASP A 207 2.23 4.05 -18.84
N THR A 208 2.72 3.98 -17.59
CA THR A 208 3.22 2.70 -17.03
C THR A 208 2.78 2.49 -15.59
N ASP A 209 2.03 1.41 -15.35
CA ASP A 209 1.83 0.90 -14.00
C ASP A 209 2.98 -0.04 -13.58
N SER A 210 3.27 -0.11 -12.27
CA SER A 210 4.29 -0.98 -11.72
C SER A 210 3.67 -2.28 -11.23
N PRO A 211 3.97 -3.44 -11.84
CA PRO A 211 3.42 -4.72 -11.39
C PRO A 211 3.90 -5.04 -9.98
N VAL A 212 3.01 -5.59 -9.16
CA VAL A 212 3.27 -5.88 -7.74
C VAL A 212 3.34 -7.37 -7.51
N PHE A 213 4.37 -7.79 -6.77
CA PHE A 213 4.37 -9.11 -6.13
C PHE A 213 3.58 -9.02 -4.82
N VAL A 214 2.51 -9.79 -4.72
CA VAL A 214 1.70 -9.91 -3.51
C VAL A 214 2.13 -11.20 -2.79
N SER A 215 2.40 -11.10 -1.49
CA SER A 215 2.62 -12.30 -0.65
C SER A 215 1.29 -12.70 -0.01
N GLU A 216 1.01 -13.99 0.08
CA GLU A 216 -0.05 -14.51 0.94
C GLU A 216 0.20 -14.09 2.39
N VAL A 217 -0.88 -13.86 3.14
CA VAL A 217 -0.81 -13.35 4.51
C VAL A 217 -0.17 -14.40 5.41
N GLU A 218 0.88 -13.98 6.11
CA GLU A 218 1.45 -14.68 7.27
C GLU A 218 0.34 -15.26 8.17
N SER A 219 0.52 -16.48 8.66
CA SER A 219 -0.44 -17.12 9.57
C SER A 219 -0.75 -16.21 10.77
N ALA A 220 -1.91 -16.41 11.43
CA ALA A 220 -2.26 -15.61 12.61
C ALA A 220 -1.16 -15.60 13.68
N LEU A 221 -0.43 -16.72 13.80
CA LEU A 221 0.71 -16.87 14.70
C LEU A 221 1.92 -16.03 14.25
N GLU A 222 2.28 -16.07 12.97
CA GLU A 222 3.37 -15.24 12.42
C GLU A 222 3.07 -13.74 12.57
N ARG A 223 1.80 -13.33 12.46
CA ARG A 223 1.37 -11.95 12.70
C ARG A 223 1.45 -11.53 14.16
N GLU A 224 1.01 -12.39 15.08
CA GLU A 224 1.14 -12.15 16.52
C GLU A 224 2.62 -12.03 16.91
N LEU A 225 3.47 -12.90 16.36
CA LEU A 225 4.91 -12.88 16.58
C LEU A 225 5.56 -11.62 15.98
N SER A 226 5.27 -11.27 14.73
CA SER A 226 5.77 -10.05 14.08
C SER A 226 5.36 -8.80 14.86
N ARG A 227 4.09 -8.72 15.30
CA ARG A 227 3.58 -7.62 16.13
C ARG A 227 4.29 -7.57 17.49
N SER A 228 4.46 -8.71 18.15
CA SER A 228 5.16 -8.80 19.43
C SER A 228 6.62 -8.33 19.31
N ILE A 229 7.33 -8.76 18.27
CA ILE A 229 8.71 -8.36 17.99
C ILE A 229 8.79 -6.84 17.73
N MET A 230 7.94 -6.32 16.85
CA MET A 230 7.91 -4.90 16.48
C MET A 230 7.48 -3.99 17.64
N GLN A 231 6.59 -4.45 18.53
CA GLN A 231 6.08 -3.70 19.68
C GLN A 231 6.92 -3.87 20.95
N SER A 232 7.78 -4.89 21.05
CA SER A 232 8.56 -5.19 22.27
C SER A 232 9.60 -4.13 22.65
N GLY A 233 9.82 -3.10 21.81
CA GLY A 233 10.79 -2.03 22.05
C GLY A 233 12.27 -2.48 21.98
N ARG A 234 12.55 -3.79 21.89
CA ARG A 234 13.89 -4.31 21.60
C ARG A 234 14.10 -4.33 20.09
N ARG A 235 15.02 -3.49 19.60
CA ARG A 235 15.41 -3.50 18.20
C ARG A 235 15.95 -4.90 17.82
N PRO A 236 15.45 -5.50 16.72
CA PRO A 236 16.00 -6.77 16.24
C PRO A 236 17.47 -6.60 15.85
N ARG A 237 18.28 -7.63 16.08
CA ARG A 237 19.67 -7.68 15.61
C ARG A 237 19.69 -8.10 14.15
N ILE A 238 20.21 -7.23 13.28
CA ILE A 238 20.38 -7.55 11.85
C ILE A 238 21.75 -8.23 11.66
N THR A 239 21.73 -9.51 11.29
CA THR A 239 22.92 -10.29 10.99
C THR A 239 22.99 -10.57 9.50
N LYS A 240 24.14 -10.30 8.87
CA LYS A 240 24.39 -10.68 7.48
C LYS A 240 25.06 -12.05 7.44
N LEU A 241 24.42 -13.00 6.78
CA LEU A 241 24.99 -14.31 6.52
C LEU A 241 25.66 -14.35 5.15
N ARG A 242 26.77 -15.07 5.06
CA ARG A 242 27.34 -15.44 3.76
C ARG A 242 26.50 -16.55 3.13
N LYS A 243 26.60 -16.67 1.81
CA LYS A 243 26.07 -17.84 1.11
C LYS A 243 26.67 -19.10 1.77
N ASP A 244 25.82 -20.09 2.03
CA ASP A 244 26.16 -21.37 2.67
C ASP A 244 26.53 -21.30 4.17
N GLN A 245 26.31 -20.15 4.83
CA GLN A 245 26.45 -20.03 6.28
C GLN A 245 25.15 -20.44 6.99
N SER A 246 25.23 -21.40 7.91
CA SER A 246 24.09 -21.82 8.72
C SER A 246 23.65 -20.72 9.70
N LEU A 247 22.34 -20.47 9.75
CA LEU A 247 21.72 -19.52 10.69
C LEU A 247 21.60 -20.11 12.11
N THR A 248 21.28 -21.41 12.21
CA THR A 248 21.17 -22.19 13.44
C THR A 248 21.40 -23.67 13.12
N GLN A 249 21.59 -24.52 14.14
CA GLN A 249 21.72 -25.97 13.99
C GLN A 249 20.56 -26.71 14.66
N GLN A 250 20.16 -27.83 14.05
CA GLN A 250 19.11 -28.67 14.61
C GLN A 250 19.54 -29.23 15.97
N GLY A 251 18.71 -29.01 17.00
CA GLY A 251 18.96 -29.49 18.36
C GLY A 251 19.70 -28.50 19.26
N GLU A 252 20.04 -27.30 18.76
CA GLU A 252 20.46 -26.20 19.62
C GLU A 252 19.30 -25.73 20.52
N GLU A 253 19.60 -25.46 21.78
CA GLU A 253 18.66 -24.83 22.71
C GLU A 253 18.41 -23.40 22.23
N ALA A 254 17.14 -23.04 21.99
CA ALA A 254 16.79 -21.81 21.28
C ALA A 254 15.92 -20.88 22.15
N ASP A 255 16.42 -19.67 22.38
CA ASP A 255 15.69 -18.52 22.92
C ASP A 255 15.62 -17.34 21.91
N GLU A 256 16.04 -17.60 20.67
CA GLU A 256 16.08 -16.63 19.58
C GLU A 256 15.01 -16.94 18.50
N LEU A 257 14.50 -15.88 17.87
CA LEU A 257 13.58 -15.99 16.74
C LEU A 257 14.12 -15.15 15.57
N PHE A 258 14.11 -15.75 14.38
CA PHE A 258 14.68 -15.17 13.16
C PHE A 258 13.55 -14.85 12.16
N LEU A 259 13.73 -13.78 11.37
CA LEU A 259 12.78 -13.30 10.36
C LEU A 259 13.52 -12.89 9.09
#